data_AF-A0AAN9I454-F1
#
_entry.id   AF-A0AAN9I454-F1
#
_cell.length_a   1.000
_cell.length_b   1.000
_cell.length_c   1.000
_cell.angle_alpha   90.00
_cell.angle_beta   90.00
_cell.angle_gamma   90.00
#
_symmetry.space_group_name_H-M   'P 1'
#
loop_
_entity.id
_entity.type
_entity.pdbx_description
1 polymer ?
#
loop_
_entity_poly.entity_id
_entity_poly.type
_entity_poly.pdbx_seq_one_letter_code
_entity_poly.pdbx_strand_id
1 'polypeptide(L)'
;MEAEYRLTLNDLGDFSPSPEYNHIVGNVDYTLPPHDLALVIIRLTRFRSGDIFISLSIDAVADGPSAFHFVREWAALARGETLETVPFLDRKVLGAVAAVMAVGRCLLSSTGRGCSAAFSPHEIKFI
;
A
#
# COMPACT_ATOMS: atom_id res chain seq x y z
N MET A 1 -12.85 -5.72 -12.10
CA MET A 1 -13.83 -4.94 -12.87
C MET A 1 -13.10 -4.30 -14.04
N GLU A 2 -13.51 -4.63 -15.26
CA GLU A 2 -12.98 -4.04 -16.49
C GLU A 2 -13.93 -2.92 -16.95
N ALA A 3 -13.39 -1.84 -17.47
CA ALA A 3 -14.14 -0.70 -17.98
C ALA A 3 -13.56 -0.25 -19.33
N GLU A 4 -14.42 0.26 -20.20
CA GLU A 4 -14.01 0.94 -21.43
C GLU A 4 -14.22 2.44 -21.29
N TYR A 5 -13.23 3.22 -21.72
CA TYR A 5 -13.29 4.67 -21.67
C TYR A 5 -13.17 5.29 -23.06
N ARG A 6 -14.06 6.25 -23.34
CA ARG A 6 -14.23 6.82 -24.69
C ARG A 6 -13.16 7.82 -25.09
N LEU A 7 -12.52 8.47 -24.11
CA LEU A 7 -11.43 9.40 -24.35
C LEU A 7 -10.12 8.64 -24.58
N THR A 8 -9.04 9.36 -24.91
CA THR A 8 -7.68 8.84 -24.94
C THR A 8 -6.99 9.08 -23.61
N LEU A 9 -5.90 8.36 -23.33
CA LEU A 9 -5.11 8.56 -22.11
C LEU A 9 -4.58 10.01 -22.03
N ASN A 10 -4.23 10.59 -23.19
CA ASN A 10 -3.67 11.94 -23.27
C ASN A 10 -4.69 13.04 -22.94
N ASP A 11 -5.98 12.76 -23.10
CA ASP A 11 -7.06 13.71 -22.78
C ASP A 11 -7.29 13.85 -21.27
N LEU A 12 -6.74 12.94 -20.47
CA LEU A 12 -6.88 12.92 -19.02
C LEU A 12 -5.95 13.94 -18.33
N GLY A 13 -4.97 14.48 -19.05
CA GLY A 13 -4.10 15.55 -18.56
C GLY A 13 -3.16 15.11 -17.44
N ASP A 14 -3.15 15.86 -16.35
CA ASP A 14 -2.19 15.75 -15.24
C ASP A 14 -2.63 14.81 -14.10
N PHE A 15 -3.74 14.09 -14.29
CA PHE A 15 -4.34 13.21 -13.27
C PHE A 15 -4.70 13.94 -11.97
N SER A 16 -4.86 15.27 -12.00
CA SER A 16 -5.46 15.99 -10.88
C SER A 16 -6.91 15.52 -10.67
N PRO A 17 -7.44 15.57 -9.43
CA PRO A 17 -8.79 15.12 -9.14
C PRO A 17 -9.83 15.85 -10.01
N SER A 18 -10.49 15.09 -10.89
CA SER A 18 -11.51 15.55 -11.82
C SER A 18 -12.63 14.51 -11.97
N PRO A 19 -13.81 14.87 -12.50
CA PRO A 19 -14.86 13.90 -12.81
C PRO A 19 -14.38 12.74 -13.71
N GLU A 20 -13.53 13.05 -14.69
CA GLU A 20 -12.92 12.09 -15.61
C GLU A 20 -11.97 11.14 -14.86
N TYR A 21 -11.13 11.67 -13.96
CA TYR A 21 -10.25 10.90 -13.09
C TYR A 21 -11.04 9.95 -12.16
N ASN A 22 -12.12 10.44 -11.55
CA ASN A 22 -12.96 9.63 -10.66
C ASN A 22 -13.68 8.51 -11.40
N HIS A 23 -13.98 8.69 -12.70
CA HIS A 23 -14.58 7.65 -13.52
C HIS A 23 -13.63 6.46 -13.73
N ILE A 24 -12.35 6.74 -13.99
CA ILE A 24 -11.34 5.70 -14.29
C ILE A 24 -10.74 5.05 -13.03
N VAL A 25 -10.60 5.79 -11.93
CA VAL A 25 -10.13 5.25 -10.65
C VAL A 25 -11.28 4.51 -9.96
N GLY A 26 -12.51 4.99 -10.18
CA GLY A 26 -13.72 4.56 -9.52
C GLY A 26 -13.87 5.19 -8.14
N ASN A 27 -15.12 5.33 -7.70
CA ASN A 27 -15.42 5.85 -6.38
C ASN A 27 -15.54 4.71 -5.37
N VAL A 28 -15.00 4.92 -4.17
CA VAL A 28 -15.19 4.02 -3.03
C VAL A 28 -16.32 4.59 -2.19
N ASP A 29 -17.36 3.81 -1.96
CA ASP A 29 -18.47 4.24 -1.11
C ASP A 29 -18.13 4.03 0.37
N TYR A 30 -17.44 5.01 0.96
CA TYR A 30 -17.10 5.02 2.38
C TYR A 30 -18.31 5.22 3.32
N THR A 31 -19.55 5.27 2.81
CA THR A 31 -20.73 5.26 3.67
C THR A 31 -21.07 3.86 4.17
N LEU A 32 -20.51 2.82 3.54
CA LEU A 32 -20.67 1.44 3.96
C LEU A 32 -19.90 1.13 5.26
N PRO A 33 -20.36 0.16 6.07
CA PRO A 33 -19.60 -0.31 7.22
C PRO A 33 -18.18 -0.79 6.82
N PRO A 34 -17.15 -0.60 7.66
CA PRO A 34 -15.78 -0.95 7.31
C PRO A 34 -15.54 -2.41 6.91
N HIS A 35 -16.36 -3.35 7.40
CA HIS A 35 -16.25 -4.77 7.06
C HIS A 35 -16.86 -5.12 5.69
N ASP A 36 -17.64 -4.21 5.11
CA ASP A 36 -18.23 -4.34 3.77
C ASP A 36 -17.40 -3.61 2.70
N LEU A 37 -16.38 -2.85 3.11
CA LEU A 37 -15.45 -2.17 2.20
C LEU A 37 -14.39 -3.14 1.68
N ALA A 38 -14.12 -3.08 0.38
CA ALA A 38 -13.02 -3.82 -0.22
C ALA A 38 -11.68 -3.21 0.19
N LEU A 39 -10.80 -4.03 0.77
CA LEU A 39 -9.46 -3.61 1.21
C LEU A 39 -8.55 -3.19 0.05
N VAL A 40 -8.74 -3.81 -1.11
CA VAL A 40 -8.02 -3.52 -2.36
C VAL A 40 -9.03 -3.54 -3.50
N ILE A 41 -9.08 -2.46 -4.27
CA ILE A 41 -9.87 -2.34 -5.49
C ILE A 41 -8.90 -2.17 -6.66
N ILE A 42 -8.98 -3.08 -7.62
CA ILE A 42 -8.21 -3.01 -8.87
C ILE A 42 -9.19 -2.77 -10.02
N ARG A 43 -8.93 -1.71 -10.78
CA ARG A 43 -9.73 -1.35 -11.96
C ARG A 43 -8.85 -1.29 -13.20
N LEU A 44 -9.25 -2.06 -14.21
CA LEU A 44 -8.62 -2.09 -15.52
C LEU A 44 -9.49 -1.28 -16.48
N THR A 45 -8.94 -0.20 -17.00
CA THR A 45 -9.64 0.66 -17.95
C THR A 45 -8.94 0.61 -19.31
N ARG A 46 -9.66 0.20 -20.34
CA ARG A 46 -9.21 0.20 -21.73
C ARG A 46 -9.72 1.45 -22.42
N PHE A 47 -8.81 2.23 -23.00
CA PHE A 47 -9.15 3.44 -23.74
C PHE A 47 -9.44 3.08 -25.20
N ARG A 48 -10.22 3.92 -25.88
CA ARG A 48 -10.53 3.73 -27.31
C ARG A 48 -9.28 3.68 -28.20
N SER A 49 -8.21 4.35 -27.79
CA SER A 49 -6.89 4.31 -28.45
C SER A 49 -6.18 2.96 -28.34
N GLY A 50 -6.66 2.06 -27.48
CA GLY A 50 -6.01 0.78 -27.16
C GLY A 50 -5.14 0.84 -25.92
N ASP A 51 -4.91 2.03 -25.34
CA ASP A 51 -4.16 2.19 -24.10
C ASP A 51 -4.86 1.49 -22.93
N ILE A 52 -4.05 1.03 -21.98
CA ILE A 52 -4.52 0.35 -20.77
C ILE A 52 -4.09 1.17 -19.56
N PHE A 53 -5.04 1.46 -18.68
CA PHE A 53 -4.81 2.08 -17.39
C PHE A 53 -5.23 1.12 -16.28
N ILE A 54 -4.37 0.98 -15.27
CA ILE A 54 -4.64 0.16 -14.09
C ILE A 54 -4.67 1.09 -12.89
N SER A 55 -5.83 1.19 -12.26
CA SER A 55 -6.00 1.88 -10.98
C SER A 55 -5.96 0.87 -9.83
N LEU A 56 -5.23 1.23 -8.78
CA LEU A 56 -5.26 0.52 -7.50
C LEU A 56 -5.67 1.49 -6.40
N SER A 57 -6.71 1.12 -5.65
CA SER A 57 -7.10 1.78 -4.42
C SER A 57 -6.94 0.78 -3.28
N ILE A 58 -6.02 1.08 -2.38
CA ILE A 58 -5.68 0.23 -1.22
C ILE A 58 -6.07 1.02 0.02
N ASP A 59 -6.91 0.43 0.87
CA ASP A 59 -7.33 1.03 2.13
C ASP A 59 -6.18 0.99 3.17
N ALA A 60 -6.42 1.40 4.41
CA ALA A 60 -5.44 1.52 5.50
C ALA A 60 -4.80 0.20 6.00
N VAL A 61 -4.85 -0.86 5.19
CA VAL A 61 -4.25 -2.17 5.45
C VAL A 61 -2.75 -2.23 5.17
N ALA A 62 -2.24 -1.32 4.34
CA ALA A 62 -0.85 -1.25 3.92
C ALA A 62 -0.38 0.21 3.90
N ASP A 63 0.90 0.44 4.20
CA ASP A 63 1.53 1.72 3.90
C ASP A 63 2.02 1.75 2.44
N GLY A 64 2.59 2.89 2.03
CA GLY A 64 3.05 3.10 0.65
C GLY A 64 4.06 2.05 0.17
N PRO A 65 5.12 1.75 0.93
CA PRO A 65 6.10 0.74 0.51
C PRO A 65 5.51 -0.68 0.47
N SER A 66 4.65 -1.07 1.41
CA SER A 66 3.88 -2.33 1.35
C SER A 66 3.02 -2.42 0.10
N ALA A 67 2.29 -1.34 -0.22
CA ALA A 67 1.45 -1.25 -1.40
C ALA A 67 2.28 -1.36 -2.70
N PHE A 68 3.44 -0.71 -2.76
CA PHE A 68 4.32 -0.77 -3.92
C PHE A 68 4.93 -2.16 -4.11
N HIS A 69 5.35 -2.82 -3.03
CA HIS A 69 5.80 -4.20 -3.08
C HIS A 69 4.70 -5.14 -3.58
N PHE A 70 3.47 -4.98 -3.10
CA PHE A 70 2.33 -5.73 -3.62
C PHE A 70 2.20 -5.56 -5.15
N VAL A 71 2.28 -4.33 -5.67
CA VAL A 71 2.22 -4.07 -7.12
C VAL A 71 3.38 -4.75 -7.87
N ARG A 72 4.59 -4.68 -7.32
CA ARG A 72 5.79 -5.28 -7.92
C ARG A 72 5.69 -6.80 -8.01
N GLU A 73 5.33 -7.45 -6.90
CA GLU A 73 5.17 -8.91 -6.84
C GLU A 73 3.99 -9.37 -7.71
N TRP A 74 2.88 -8.61 -7.73
CA TRP A 74 1.76 -8.88 -8.63
C TRP A 74 2.18 -8.84 -10.10
N ALA A 75 2.98 -7.84 -10.49
CA ALA A 75 3.51 -7.74 -11.85
C ALA A 75 4.47 -8.88 -12.20
N ALA A 76 5.31 -9.33 -11.26
CA ALA A 76 6.20 -10.48 -11.44
C ALA A 76 5.40 -11.77 -11.69
N LEU A 77 4.41 -12.04 -10.82
CA LEU A 77 3.50 -13.17 -10.98
C LEU A 77 2.75 -13.13 -12.31
N ALA A 78 2.30 -11.95 -12.74
CA ALA A 78 1.62 -11.77 -14.03
C ALA A 78 2.52 -12.09 -15.24
N ARG A 79 3.85 -11.94 -15.10
CA ARG A 79 4.84 -12.36 -16.12
C ARG A 79 5.22 -13.85 -16.03
N GLY A 80 4.68 -14.59 -15.06
CA GLY A 80 5.02 -15.99 -14.82
C GLY A 80 6.30 -16.18 -13.99
N GLU A 81 6.79 -15.13 -13.34
CA GLU A 81 7.89 -15.21 -12.38
C GLU A 81 7.38 -15.70 -11.01
N THR A 82 8.28 -16.07 -10.11
CA THR A 82 7.95 -16.42 -8.73
C THR A 82 7.99 -15.19 -7.83
N LEU A 83 7.31 -15.24 -6.68
CA LEU A 83 7.47 -14.25 -5.63
C LEU A 83 8.95 -14.15 -5.22
N GLU A 84 9.47 -12.93 -5.16
CA GLU A 84 10.83 -12.68 -4.71
C GLU A 84 10.90 -12.68 -3.18
N THR A 85 9.90 -12.07 -2.53
CA THR A 85 9.83 -11.99 -1.06
C THR A 85 8.40 -12.22 -0.57
N VAL A 86 8.23 -13.08 0.42
CA VAL A 86 6.95 -13.32 1.08
C VAL A 86 6.68 -12.19 2.09
N PRO A 87 5.49 -11.54 2.05
CA PRO A 87 5.18 -10.48 3.00
C PRO A 87 5.03 -11.00 4.42
N PHE A 88 5.56 -10.25 5.38
CA PHE A 88 5.39 -10.50 6.81
C PHE A 88 4.15 -9.75 7.32
N LEU A 89 3.14 -10.50 7.78
CA LEU A 89 1.81 -9.94 8.07
C LEU A 89 1.50 -9.79 9.57
N ASP A 90 2.41 -10.16 10.48
CA ASP A 90 2.16 -10.04 11.92
C ASP A 90 2.45 -8.62 12.44
N ARG A 91 1.40 -7.79 12.47
CA ARG A 91 1.48 -6.41 12.98
C ARG A 91 1.68 -6.31 14.50
N LYS A 92 1.59 -7.40 15.27
CA LYS A 92 1.86 -7.35 16.73
C LYS A 92 3.27 -6.90 17.04
N VAL A 93 4.20 -7.17 16.12
CA VAL A 93 5.60 -6.78 16.24
C VAL A 93 5.75 -5.24 16.26
N LEU A 94 4.87 -4.47 15.59
CA LEU A 94 4.89 -3.01 15.68
C LEU A 94 4.59 -2.52 17.11
N GLY A 95 3.65 -3.16 17.80
CA GLY A 95 3.35 -2.87 19.21
C GLY A 95 4.51 -3.20 20.13
N ALA A 96 5.18 -4.32 19.90
CA ALA A 96 6.36 -4.73 20.67
C ALA A 96 7.54 -3.76 20.47
N VAL A 97 7.83 -3.35 19.23
CA VAL A 97 8.89 -2.38 18.93
C VAL A 97 8.57 -1.00 19.50
N ALA A 98 7.32 -0.54 19.39
CA ALA A 98 6.90 0.72 20.00
C ALA A 98 7.07 0.70 21.52
N ALA A 99 6.73 -0.41 22.17
CA ALA A 99 6.94 -0.62 23.60
C ALA A 99 8.44 -0.62 23.96
N VAL A 100 9.28 -1.34 23.20
CA VAL A 100 10.74 -1.37 23.41
C VAL A 100 11.35 0.02 23.24
N MET A 101 10.93 0.78 22.22
CA MET A 101 11.41 2.16 22.00
C MET A 101 10.93 3.12 23.08
N ALA A 102 9.70 2.96 23.59
CA ALA A 102 9.18 3.75 24.69
C ALA A 102 9.91 3.44 26.00
N VAL A 103 10.16 2.16 26.30
CA VAL A 103 10.95 1.71 27.45
C VAL A 103 12.39 2.21 27.34
N GLY A 104 13.02 2.09 26.16
CA GLY A 104 14.36 2.62 25.91
C GLY A 104 14.45 4.14 26.15
N ARG A 105 13.48 4.91 25.64
CA ARG A 105 13.41 6.37 25.92
C ARG A 105 13.21 6.68 27.39
N CYS A 106 12.40 5.91 28.10
CA CYS A 106 12.15 6.08 29.53
C CYS A 106 13.40 5.74 30.37
N LEU A 107 14.13 4.69 29.99
CA LEU A 107 15.38 4.30 30.63
C LEU A 107 16.53 5.30 30.33
N LEU A 108 16.51 5.94 29.16
CA LEU A 108 17.47 6.98 28.78
C LEU A 108 17.18 8.33 29.46
N SER A 109 15.92 8.61 29.85
CA SER A 109 15.55 9.83 30.59
C SER A 109 15.74 9.68 32.10
N SER A 110 15.77 8.45 32.63
CA SER A 110 16.23 8.17 33.99
C SER A 110 17.76 8.13 34.03
N THR A 111 18.38 9.14 34.62
CA THR A 111 19.83 9.19 34.83
C THR A 111 20.29 8.01 35.69
N GLY A 112 20.95 7.01 35.09
CA GLY A 112 21.60 5.95 35.86
C GLY A 112 22.05 4.69 35.11
N ARG A 113 23.11 4.81 34.31
CA ARG A 113 24.04 3.74 33.90
C ARG A 113 23.46 2.42 33.34
N GLY A 114 23.47 2.34 32.00
CA GLY A 114 24.08 1.23 31.26
C GLY A 114 23.22 0.01 30.97
N CYS A 115 22.61 -0.04 29.78
CA CYS A 115 22.35 -1.27 29.04
C CYS A 115 22.43 -0.98 27.53
N SER A 116 23.39 -1.62 26.86
CA SER A 116 23.44 -1.69 25.40
C SER A 116 22.39 -2.70 24.93
N ALA A 117 21.35 -2.21 24.25
CA ALA A 117 20.51 -3.04 23.40
C ALA A 117 20.69 -2.53 21.98
N ALA A 118 21.67 -3.09 21.27
CA ALA A 118 21.81 -2.90 19.85
C ALA A 118 20.64 -3.63 19.16
N PHE A 119 19.53 -2.92 18.98
CA PHE A 119 18.47 -3.38 18.08
C PHE A 119 18.91 -3.00 16.66
N SER A 120 19.29 -3.98 15.86
CA SER A 120 19.60 -3.76 14.44
C SER A 120 18.30 -3.47 13.70
N PRO A 121 18.09 -2.25 13.16
CA PRO A 121 16.88 -1.91 12.43
C PRO A 121 16.76 -2.68 11.10
N HIS A 122 17.81 -3.39 10.69
CA HIS A 122 17.89 -4.08 9.40
C HIS A 122 17.15 -5.42 9.35
N GLU A 123 16.69 -5.96 10.48
CA GLU A 123 16.12 -7.30 10.54
C GLU A 123 14.59 -7.35 10.44
N ILE A 124 13.92 -6.19 10.56
CA ILE A 124 12.48 -6.12 10.36
C ILE A 124 12.19 -5.29 9.13
N LYS A 125 12.23 -5.95 7.97
CA LYS A 125 11.57 -5.48 6.76
C LYS A 125 10.07 -5.62 6.98
N PHE A 126 9.48 -4.67 7.70
CA PHE A 126 8.11 -4.31 7.38
C PHE A 126 8.20 -3.65 6.03
N ILE A 127 7.66 -4.38 5.06
CA ILE A 127 7.36 -3.81 3.77
C ILE A 127 6.43 -2.63 4.01
#